data_AF-K1YJB5-F1
#
_entry.id   AF-K1YJB5-F1
#
_cell.length_a   1.000
_cell.length_b   1.000
_cell.length_c   1.000
_cell.angle_alpha   90.00
_cell.angle_beta   90.00
_cell.angle_gamma   90.00
#
_symmetry.space_group_name_H-M   'P 1'
#
loop_
_entity.id
_entity.type
_entity.pdbx_description
1 polymer ?
#
loop_
_entity_poly.entity_id
_entity_poly.type
_entity_poly.pdbx_seq_one_letter_code
_entity_poly.pdbx_strand_id
1 'polypeptide(L)'
;MPFNASFVLLNWYPLLTLPLFIYMGYMFSESGIASDLYHAFHVWMGPLNGGLAIGTIGLMTAVAAMNGLSVAGMAIGASLALPEMLKRKYDKVMVTGVIQAGSSLGIMIPPSVVLVLYGMIARQNVGRLWLAGVFPGLLLAGLFIVYIAIRCKIQ
;
A
#
# COMPACT_ATOMS: atom_id res chain seq x y z
N MET A 1 3.78 25.23 31.81
CA MET A 1 5.05 25.04 31.08
C MET A 1 4.80 24.21 29.82
N PRO A 2 4.27 24.80 28.73
CA PRO A 2 3.96 24.08 27.48
C PRO A 2 5.20 23.52 26.78
N PHE A 3 6.38 24.11 26.99
CA PHE A 3 7.65 23.64 26.42
C PHE A 3 8.03 22.22 26.86
N ASN A 4 7.80 21.88 28.13
CA ASN A 4 8.15 20.56 28.66
C ASN A 4 7.22 19.45 28.12
N ALA A 5 5.96 19.79 27.81
CA ALA A 5 5.02 18.86 27.19
C ALA A 5 5.46 18.45 25.77
N SER A 6 6.06 19.37 25.01
CA SER A 6 6.61 19.08 23.68
C SER A 6 7.79 18.09 23.74
N PHE A 7 8.65 18.17 24.76
CA PHE A 7 9.75 17.22 24.96
C PHE A 7 9.28 15.85 25.45
N VAL A 8 8.18 15.79 26.22
CA VAL A 8 7.55 14.51 26.62
C VAL A 8 6.93 13.80 25.40
N LEU A 9 6.36 14.55 24.45
CA LEU A 9 5.89 14.01 23.15
C LEU A 9 7.02 13.49 22.26
N LEU A 10 8.22 14.08 22.33
CA LEU A 10 9.40 13.59 21.61
C LEU A 10 9.94 12.28 22.19
N ASN A 11 9.72 12.02 23.48
CA ASN A 11 10.16 10.81 24.18
C ASN A 11 9.14 9.65 24.07
N TRP A 12 8.18 9.76 23.15
CA TRP A 12 7.16 8.76 22.95
C TRP A 12 7.73 7.61 22.11
N TYR A 13 7.68 6.39 22.64
CA TYR A 13 8.15 5.17 21.99
C TYR A 13 7.63 4.94 20.55
N PRO A 14 6.41 5.37 20.14
CA PRO A 14 5.98 5.27 18.74
C PRO A 14 6.78 6.17 17.77
N LEU A 15 7.34 7.28 18.27
CA LEU A 15 8.13 8.20 17.47
C LEU A 15 9.46 7.59 17.03
N LEU A 16 9.94 6.55 17.73
CA LEU A 16 11.07 5.72 17.30
C LEU A 16 10.69 4.72 16.19
N THR A 17 9.45 4.21 16.22
CA THR A 17 8.99 3.23 15.22
C THR A 17 8.81 3.88 13.84
N LEU A 18 8.33 5.12 13.80
CA LEU A 18 8.09 5.86 12.55
C LEU A 18 9.34 5.95 11.65
N PRO A 19 10.50 6.47 12.11
CA PRO A 19 11.73 6.51 11.33
C PRO A 19 12.20 5.14 10.87
N LEU A 20 12.06 4.09 11.70
CA LEU A 20 12.45 2.73 11.34
C LEU A 20 11.61 2.17 10.19
N PHE A 21 10.30 2.43 10.19
CA PHE A 21 9.44 2.06 9.07
C PHE A 21 9.72 2.87 7.80
N ILE A 22 9.99 4.17 7.93
CA ILE A 22 10.40 5.00 6.80
C ILE A 22 11.73 4.50 6.24
N TYR A 23 12.70 4.17 7.10
CA TYR A 23 13.99 3.62 6.70
C TYR A 23 13.84 2.26 6.01
N MET A 24 12.98 1.38 6.54
CA MET A 24 12.66 0.09 5.90
C MET A 24 12.04 0.30 4.51
N GLY A 25 11.08 1.23 4.39
CA GLY A 25 10.48 1.59 3.11
C GLY A 25 11.48 2.20 2.12
N TYR A 26 12.40 3.03 2.62
CA TYR A 26 13.47 3.64 1.81
C TYR A 26 14.46 2.59 1.31
N MET A 27 14.96 1.71 2.20
CA MET A 27 15.81 0.58 1.80
C MET A 27 15.12 -0.31 0.78
N PHE A 28 13.83 -0.58 0.96
CA PHE A 28 13.06 -1.39 0.03
C PHE A 28 12.96 -0.73 -1.36
N SER A 29 12.71 0.57 -1.40
CA SER A 29 12.66 1.33 -2.66
C SER A 29 14.02 1.41 -3.35
N GLU A 30 15.09 1.67 -2.61
CA GLU A 30 16.47 1.79 -3.13
C GLU A 30 17.08 0.44 -3.52
N SER A 31 16.65 -0.67 -2.91
CA SER A 31 17.14 -2.02 -3.23
C SER A 31 16.76 -2.52 -4.64
N GLY A 32 15.89 -1.79 -5.36
CA GLY A 32 15.40 -2.20 -6.68
C GLY A 32 14.32 -3.27 -6.65
N ILE A 33 14.04 -3.91 -5.50
CA ILE A 33 13.03 -4.97 -5.38
C ILE A 33 11.64 -4.47 -5.77
N ALA A 34 11.30 -3.21 -5.43
CA ALA A 34 10.02 -2.61 -5.85
C ALA A 34 9.90 -2.53 -7.38
N SER A 35 11.00 -2.21 -8.08
CA SER A 35 11.05 -2.15 -9.54
C SER A 35 11.00 -3.54 -10.15
N ASP A 36 11.71 -4.52 -9.60
CA ASP A 36 11.68 -5.91 -10.07
C ASP A 36 10.32 -6.56 -9.87
N LEU A 37 9.67 -6.30 -8.73
CA LEU A 37 8.32 -6.76 -8.47
C LEU A 37 7.34 -6.12 -9.45
N TYR A 38 7.52 -4.83 -9.77
CA TYR A 38 6.77 -4.17 -10.82
C TYR A 38 6.95 -4.84 -12.18
N HIS A 39 8.18 -5.15 -12.56
CA HIS A 39 8.49 -5.82 -13.81
C HIS A 39 7.91 -7.24 -13.86
N ALA A 40 7.98 -7.98 -12.75
CA ALA A 40 7.39 -9.30 -12.62
C ALA A 40 5.86 -9.26 -12.81
N PHE A 41 5.16 -8.35 -12.12
CA PHE A 41 3.72 -8.18 -12.30
C PHE A 41 3.35 -7.66 -13.69
N HIS A 42 4.19 -6.82 -14.30
CA HIS A 42 4.02 -6.34 -15.68
C HIS A 42 4.07 -7.51 -16.68
N VAL A 43 5.05 -8.40 -16.55
CA VAL A 43 5.18 -9.61 -17.38
C VAL A 43 4.02 -10.58 -17.13
N TRP A 44 3.63 -10.78 -15.87
CA TRP A 44 2.56 -11.71 -15.50
C TRP A 44 1.18 -11.26 -16.01
N MET A 45 0.96 -9.95 -16.14
CA MET A 45 -0.33 -9.36 -16.51
C MET A 45 -0.36 -8.83 -17.96
N GLY A 46 0.73 -9.02 -18.72
CA GLY A 46 0.88 -8.64 -20.12
C GLY A 46 -0.22 -9.17 -21.07
N PRO A 47 -0.69 -10.42 -20.96
CA PRO A 47 -1.60 -11.01 -21.96
C PRO A 47 -3.11 -10.93 -21.63
N LEU A 48 -3.54 -10.32 -20.51
CA LEU A 48 -4.96 -10.34 -20.08
C LEU A 48 -5.66 -8.98 -20.28
N ASN A 49 -6.82 -9.00 -20.96
CA ASN A 49 -7.75 -7.87 -21.03
C ASN A 49 -8.26 -7.54 -19.60
N GLY A 50 -7.96 -6.34 -19.09
CA GLY A 50 -8.26 -5.96 -17.69
C GLY A 50 -7.25 -6.47 -16.65
N GLY A 51 -6.29 -7.32 -17.05
CA GLY A 51 -5.29 -7.89 -16.15
C GLY A 51 -4.43 -6.80 -15.50
N LEU A 52 -3.96 -5.81 -16.27
CA LEU A 52 -3.07 -4.77 -15.76
C LEU A 52 -3.62 -4.02 -14.52
N ALA A 53 -4.94 -3.80 -14.44
CA ALA A 53 -5.57 -3.15 -13.31
C ALA A 53 -5.62 -4.06 -12.06
N ILE A 54 -5.91 -5.35 -12.24
CA ILE A 54 -5.86 -6.37 -11.18
C ILE A 54 -4.41 -6.55 -10.68
N GLY A 55 -3.45 -6.56 -11.59
CA GLY A 55 -2.02 -6.66 -11.27
C GLY A 55 -1.49 -5.47 -10.52
N THR A 56 -2.04 -4.28 -10.78
CA THR A 56 -1.69 -3.07 -10.04
C THR A 56 -2.22 -3.12 -8.61
N ILE A 57 -3.44 -3.62 -8.37
CA ILE A 57 -3.90 -3.90 -7.00
C ILE A 57 -2.97 -4.92 -6.32
N GLY A 58 -2.65 -6.03 -7.00
CA GLY A 58 -1.77 -7.07 -6.44
C GLY A 58 -0.38 -6.56 -6.11
N LEU A 59 0.22 -5.78 -7.01
CA LEU A 59 1.49 -5.11 -6.78
C LEU A 59 1.41 -4.15 -5.60
N MET A 60 0.41 -3.26 -5.58
CA MET A 60 0.25 -2.29 -4.51
C MET A 60 0.02 -2.96 -3.16
N THR A 61 -0.72 -4.08 -3.15
CA THR A 61 -0.95 -4.94 -1.99
C THR A 61 0.36 -5.56 -1.50
N ALA A 62 1.22 -6.05 -2.41
CA ALA A 62 2.51 -6.60 -2.05
C ALA A 62 3.45 -5.52 -1.52
N VAL A 63 3.53 -4.37 -2.19
CA VAL A 63 4.32 -3.21 -1.77
C VAL A 63 3.88 -2.73 -0.39
N ALA A 64 2.56 -2.62 -0.18
CA ALA A 64 1.93 -2.34 1.11
C ALA A 64 2.37 -3.32 2.20
N ALA A 65 2.35 -4.62 1.91
CA ALA A 65 2.77 -5.68 2.84
C ALA A 65 4.27 -5.66 3.15
N MET A 66 5.08 -4.95 2.36
CA MET A 66 6.53 -4.89 2.56
C MET A 66 6.96 -3.61 3.28
N ASN A 67 6.30 -2.47 3.03
CA ASN A 67 6.72 -1.18 3.58
C ASN A 67 5.77 -0.56 4.61
N GLY A 68 4.52 -1.03 4.72
CA GLY A 68 3.57 -0.55 5.71
C GLY A 68 3.12 0.90 5.58
N LEU A 69 3.40 1.53 4.44
CA LEU A 69 3.24 2.95 4.19
C LEU A 69 2.35 3.16 2.96
N SER A 70 1.15 3.68 3.19
CA SER A 70 0.20 4.02 2.12
C SER A 70 0.83 4.99 1.08
N VAL A 71 1.59 5.99 1.54
CA VAL A 71 2.24 7.00 0.68
C VAL A 71 3.23 6.37 -0.30
N ALA A 72 3.97 5.33 0.12
CA ALA A 72 4.93 4.66 -0.73
C ALA A 72 4.25 3.87 -1.86
N GLY A 73 3.13 3.19 -1.55
CA GLY A 73 2.29 2.53 -2.56
C GLY A 73 1.71 3.53 -3.58
N MET A 74 1.25 4.69 -3.12
CA MET A 74 0.78 5.76 -4.01
C MET A 74 1.88 6.31 -4.92
N ALA A 75 3.08 6.57 -4.38
CA ALA A 75 4.21 7.07 -5.16
C ALA A 75 4.59 6.08 -6.27
N ILE A 76 4.75 4.79 -5.93
CA ILE A 76 5.07 3.74 -6.92
C ILE A 76 3.95 3.62 -7.96
N GLY A 77 2.69 3.63 -7.51
CA GLY A 77 1.53 3.59 -8.40
C GLY A 77 1.46 4.76 -9.38
N ALA A 78 1.68 5.98 -8.89
CA ALA A 78 1.62 7.19 -9.70
C ALA A 78 2.82 7.31 -10.65
N SER A 79 4.01 6.89 -10.22
CA SER A 79 5.23 7.01 -11.02
C SER A 79 5.37 5.90 -12.06
N LEU A 80 4.95 4.67 -11.75
CA LEU A 80 5.13 3.51 -12.64
C LEU A 80 3.80 3.03 -13.25
N ALA A 81 2.77 2.77 -12.44
CA ALA A 81 1.53 2.15 -12.93
C ALA A 81 0.67 3.10 -13.78
N LEU A 82 0.57 4.38 -13.38
CA LEU A 82 -0.18 5.41 -14.10
C LEU A 82 0.28 5.59 -15.56
N PRO A 83 1.57 5.86 -15.88
CA PRO A 83 2.00 6.05 -17.27
C PRO A 83 1.81 4.78 -18.11
N GLU A 84 2.00 3.59 -17.54
CA GLU A 84 1.81 2.32 -18.26
C GLU A 84 0.34 2.03 -18.59
N MET A 85 -0.58 2.26 -17.66
CA MET A 85 -2.02 2.12 -17.94
C MET A 85 -2.51 3.13 -19.00
N LEU A 86 -1.98 4.36 -18.98
CA LEU A 86 -2.32 5.39 -19.96
C LEU A 86 -1.82 5.04 -21.37
N LYS A 87 -0.62 4.47 -21.51
CA LYS A 87 -0.11 3.97 -22.81
C LYS A 87 -1.04 2.91 -23.42
N ARG A 88 -1.67 2.08 -22.58
CA ARG A 88 -2.62 1.04 -23.00
C ARG A 88 -4.06 1.55 -23.18
N LYS A 89 -4.28 2.87 -23.17
CA LYS A 89 -5.58 3.53 -23.37
C LYS A 89 -6.64 3.18 -22.32
N TYR A 90 -6.24 2.85 -21.09
CA TYR A 90 -7.19 2.75 -19.98
C TYR A 90 -7.81 4.12 -19.66
N ASP A 91 -9.06 4.10 -19.15
CA ASP A 91 -9.75 5.30 -18.70
C ASP A 91 -9.02 5.94 -17.51
N LYS A 92 -8.66 7.22 -17.62
CA LYS A 92 -7.98 8.01 -16.58
C LYS A 92 -8.70 7.93 -15.23
N VAL A 93 -10.03 7.96 -15.20
CA VAL A 93 -10.84 7.89 -13.98
C VAL A 93 -10.71 6.54 -13.30
N MET A 94 -10.66 5.47 -14.10
CA MET A 94 -10.45 4.12 -13.58
C MET A 94 -9.04 3.98 -13.01
N VAL A 95 -8.01 4.44 -13.74
CA VAL A 95 -6.61 4.32 -13.32
C VAL A 95 -6.35 5.05 -11.99
N THR A 96 -6.81 6.29 -11.87
CA THR A 96 -6.62 7.07 -10.63
C THR A 96 -7.38 6.45 -9.46
N GLY A 97 -8.58 5.93 -9.69
CA GLY A 97 -9.36 5.21 -8.68
C GLY A 97 -8.67 3.92 -8.21
N VAL A 98 -8.11 3.13 -9.12
CA VAL A 98 -7.38 1.89 -8.78
C VAL A 98 -6.11 2.20 -7.98
N ILE A 99 -5.37 3.25 -8.36
CA ILE A 99 -4.16 3.67 -7.64
C ILE A 99 -4.49 4.15 -6.22
N GLN A 100 -5.54 4.96 -6.05
CA GLN A 100 -5.99 5.39 -4.73
C GLN A 100 -6.51 4.23 -3.87
N ALA A 101 -7.31 3.35 -4.45
CA ALA A 101 -7.83 2.17 -3.76
C ALA A 101 -6.68 1.25 -3.30
N GLY A 102 -5.73 0.95 -4.18
CA GLY A 102 -4.56 0.13 -3.84
C GLY A 102 -3.66 0.75 -2.78
N SER A 103 -3.49 2.08 -2.79
CA SER A 103 -2.76 2.79 -1.73
C SER A 103 -3.42 2.61 -0.36
N SER A 104 -4.75 2.65 -0.28
CA SER A 104 -5.49 2.52 0.98
C SER A 104 -5.30 1.15 1.66
N LEU A 105 -5.03 0.09 0.87
CA LEU A 105 -4.73 -1.24 1.39
C LEU A 105 -3.46 -1.27 2.24
N GLY A 106 -2.50 -0.37 1.98
CA GLY A 106 -1.24 -0.27 2.73
C GLY A 106 -1.37 0.16 4.18
N ILE A 107 -2.54 0.65 4.57
CA ILE A 107 -2.85 0.95 5.98
C ILE A 107 -3.24 -0.33 6.73
N MET A 108 -3.84 -1.30 6.03
CA MET A 108 -4.51 -2.44 6.63
C MET A 108 -3.66 -3.72 6.60
N ILE A 109 -2.85 -3.90 5.54
CA ILE A 109 -2.01 -5.09 5.39
C ILE A 109 -0.76 -4.94 6.26
N PRO A 110 -0.50 -5.87 7.19
CA PRO A 110 0.67 -5.81 8.05
C PRO A 110 1.96 -6.12 7.27
N PRO A 111 3.10 -5.53 7.69
CA PRO A 111 3.32 -4.66 8.84
C PRO A 111 2.96 -3.20 8.51
N SER A 112 2.10 -2.53 9.29
CA SER A 112 1.69 -1.13 9.03
C SER A 112 1.98 -0.19 10.19
N VAL A 113 2.57 0.97 9.88
CA VAL A 113 2.85 2.06 10.83
C VAL A 113 1.57 2.50 11.54
N VAL A 114 0.48 2.62 10.80
CA VAL A 114 -0.79 3.14 11.33
C VAL A 114 -1.37 2.17 12.37
N LEU A 115 -1.29 0.87 12.12
CA LEU A 115 -1.71 -0.17 13.08
C LEU A 115 -0.83 -0.19 14.34
N VAL A 116 0.47 0.10 14.21
CA VAL A 116 1.39 0.24 15.37
C VAL A 116 0.97 1.44 16.21
N LEU A 117 0.81 2.61 15.60
CA LEU A 117 0.37 3.83 16.29
C LEU A 117 -0.98 3.62 16.98
N TYR A 118 -1.94 3.02 16.28
CA TYR A 118 -3.25 2.69 16.84
C TYR A 118 -3.14 1.71 18.02
N GLY A 119 -2.38 0.62 17.87
CA GLY A 119 -2.19 -0.37 18.93
C GLY A 119 -1.61 0.25 20.19
N MET A 120 -0.70 1.21 20.06
CA MET A 120 -0.12 1.92 21.19
C MET A 120 -1.12 2.86 21.88
N ILE A 121 -1.91 3.61 21.11
CA ILE A 121 -2.96 4.50 21.66
C ILE A 121 -4.04 3.67 22.36
N ALA A 122 -4.49 2.58 21.73
CA ALA A 122 -5.50 1.67 22.25
C ALA A 122 -4.97 0.72 23.34
N ARG A 123 -3.67 0.78 23.67
CA ARG A 123 -2.95 -0.15 24.57
C ARG A 123 -3.21 -1.63 24.24
N GLN A 124 -3.31 -1.94 22.96
CA GLN A 124 -3.50 -3.29 22.44
C GLN A 124 -2.18 -3.87 21.94
N ASN A 125 -2.10 -5.20 21.93
CA ASN A 125 -0.94 -5.89 21.38
C ASN A 125 -0.88 -5.70 19.85
N VAL A 126 0.17 -5.04 19.37
CA VAL A 126 0.42 -4.77 17.94
C VAL A 126 0.37 -6.04 17.09
N GLY A 127 0.92 -7.16 17.59
CA GLY A 127 0.93 -8.43 16.86
C GLY A 127 -0.48 -9.00 16.64
N ARG A 128 -1.37 -8.87 17.64
CA ARG A 128 -2.79 -9.25 17.46
C ARG A 128 -3.47 -8.33 16.46
N LEU A 129 -3.13 -7.04 16.48
CA LEU A 129 -3.69 -6.08 15.54
C LEU A 129 -3.29 -6.35 14.10
N TRP A 130 -2.02 -6.73 13.87
CA TRP A 130 -1.53 -7.13 12.56
C TRP A 130 -2.26 -8.38 12.05
N LEU A 131 -2.37 -9.42 12.87
CA LEU A 131 -3.11 -10.63 12.50
C LEU A 131 -4.58 -10.32 12.21
N ALA A 132 -5.21 -9.46 13.02
CA ALA A 132 -6.58 -9.02 12.80
C ALA A 132 -6.74 -8.17 11.52
N GLY A 133 -5.69 -7.48 11.07
CA GLY A 133 -5.67 -6.67 9.84
C GLY A 133 -5.53 -7.47 8.55
N VAL A 134 -4.95 -8.69 8.61
CA VAL A 134 -4.78 -9.55 7.42
C VAL A 134 -6.12 -9.88 6.75
N PHE A 135 -7.10 -10.34 7.53
CA PHE A 135 -8.40 -10.73 7.01
C PHE A 135 -9.15 -9.57 6.31
N PRO A 136 -9.37 -8.41 6.93
CA PRO A 136 -10.05 -7.30 6.28
C PRO A 136 -9.21 -6.73 5.13
N GLY A 137 -7.87 -6.75 5.22
CA GLY A 137 -6.98 -6.31 4.14
C GLY A 137 -7.11 -7.17 2.88
N LEU A 138 -7.10 -8.49 3.03
CA LEU A 138 -7.32 -9.42 1.91
C LEU A 138 -8.75 -9.36 1.38
N LEU A 139 -9.75 -9.16 2.24
CA LEU A 139 -11.13 -8.99 1.84
C LEU A 139 -11.32 -7.73 0.99
N LEU A 140 -10.76 -6.59 1.41
CA LEU A 140 -10.76 -5.35 0.62
C LEU A 140 -10.01 -5.49 -0.70
N ALA A 141 -8.83 -6.13 -0.68
CA ALA A 141 -8.08 -6.42 -1.90
C ALA A 141 -8.91 -7.26 -2.88
N GLY A 142 -9.60 -8.30 -2.37
CA GLY A 142 -10.52 -9.13 -3.14
C GLY A 142 -11.69 -8.33 -3.73
N LEU A 143 -12.32 -7.48 -2.92
CA LEU A 143 -13.40 -6.61 -3.38
C LEU A 143 -12.95 -5.64 -4.48
N PHE A 144 -11.74 -5.06 -4.37
CA PHE A 144 -11.18 -4.21 -5.42
C PHE A 144 -10.88 -4.98 -6.70
N ILE A 145 -10.33 -6.19 -6.59
CA ILE A 145 -10.11 -7.07 -7.75
C ILE A 145 -11.44 -7.41 -8.45
N VAL A 146 -12.47 -7.77 -7.68
CA VAL A 146 -13.82 -8.07 -8.21
C VAL A 146 -14.43 -6.84 -8.87
N TYR A 147 -14.35 -5.67 -8.23
CA TYR A 147 -14.85 -4.42 -8.79
C TYR A 147 -14.18 -4.07 -10.12
N ILE A 148 -12.84 -4.19 -10.19
CA ILE A 148 -12.07 -3.96 -11.41
C ILE A 148 -12.46 -4.97 -12.50
N ALA A 149 -12.58 -6.25 -12.16
CA ALA A 149 -12.97 -7.29 -13.10
C ALA A 149 -14.37 -7.04 -13.70
N ILE A 150 -15.33 -6.62 -12.87
CA ILE A 150 -16.68 -6.26 -13.32
C ILE A 150 -16.65 -5.02 -14.21
N ARG A 151 -15.93 -3.96 -13.82
CA ARG A 151 -15.83 -2.72 -14.60
C ARG A 151 -15.13 -2.93 -15.94
N CYS A 152 -14.05 -3.68 -15.97
CA CYS A 152 -13.35 -4.03 -17.21
C CYS A 152 -14.15 -4.96 -18.13
N LYS A 153 -15.15 -5.69 -17.62
CA LYS A 153 -16.06 -6.50 -18.44
C LYS A 153 -17.22 -5.68 -19.03
N ILE A 154 -17.53 -4.53 -18.42
CA ILE A 154 -18.61 -3.63 -18.85
C ILE A 154 -18.11 -2.56 -19.85
N GLN A 155 -16.82 -2.20 -19.78
CA GLN A 155 -16.14 -1.35 -20.78
C GLN A 155 -15.68 -2.15 -22.00
#